data_AF-A0A1C6RLR4-F1
#
_entry.id   AF-A0A1C6RLR4-F1
#
_cell.length_a   1.000
_cell.length_b   1.000
_cell.length_c   1.000
_cell.angle_alpha   90.00
_cell.angle_beta   90.00
_cell.angle_gamma   90.00
#
_symmetry.space_group_name_H-M   'P 1'
#
loop_
_entity.id
_entity.type
_entity.pdbx_description
1 polymer ?
#
loop_
_entity_poly.entity_id
_entity_poly.type
_entity_poly.pdbx_seq_one_letter_code
_entity_poly.pdbx_strand_id
1 'polypeptide(L)' 'MGRRFPIPLRAEDSRFTFGLVHDVAQVLAAHGYPPMSGPYDGCGADLLALQQALFSLIYTTTPPEEHQS' A
#
# COMPACT_ATOMS: atom_id res chain seq x y z
N MET A 1 -15.22 8.79 15.81
CA MET A 1 -14.65 8.84 14.44
C MET A 1 -14.77 7.46 13.81
N GLY A 2 -15.29 7.36 12.58
CA GLY A 2 -15.30 6.10 11.82
C GLY A 2 -13.94 5.78 11.20
N ARG A 3 -13.74 4.52 10.74
CA ARG A 3 -12.54 4.13 9.98
C ARG A 3 -12.48 4.92 8.67
N ARG A 4 -11.29 5.43 8.32
CA ARG A 4 -11.04 6.24 7.11
C ARG A 4 -10.55 5.42 5.92
N PHE A 5 -10.17 4.16 6.17
CA PHE A 5 -9.72 3.18 5.19
C PHE A 5 -10.45 1.84 5.42
N PRO A 6 -10.65 1.05 4.37
CA PRO A 6 -10.22 1.30 2.98
C PRO A 6 -11.06 2.38 2.25
N ILE A 7 -10.50 3.02 1.23
CA ILE A 7 -11.18 3.95 0.32
C ILE A 7 -11.51 3.26 -1.02
N PRO A 8 -12.57 3.65 -1.74
CA PRO A 8 -12.87 3.08 -3.06
C PRO A 8 -11.73 3.34 -4.05
N LEU A 9 -11.27 2.29 -4.73
CA LEU A 9 -10.31 2.41 -5.82
C LEU A 9 -10.96 3.10 -7.03
N ARG A 10 -10.36 4.19 -7.51
CA ARG A 10 -10.74 4.86 -8.77
C ARG A 10 -9.71 4.54 -9.85
N ALA A 11 -10.15 4.36 -11.09
CA ALA A 11 -9.28 3.98 -12.20
C ALA A 11 -8.15 4.99 -12.45
N GLU A 12 -8.37 6.27 -12.12
CA GLU A 12 -7.43 7.37 -12.30
C GLU A 12 -6.60 7.70 -11.04
N ASP A 13 -6.67 6.88 -9.98
CA ASP A 13 -5.94 7.14 -8.74
C ASP A 13 -4.45 6.81 -8.87
N SER A 14 -3.66 7.82 -9.25
CA SER A 14 -2.21 7.74 -9.41
C SER A 14 -1.42 7.94 -8.11
N ARG A 15 -2.09 8.07 -6.96
CA ARG A 15 -1.42 8.36 -5.67
C ARG A 15 -0.62 7.17 -5.14
N PHE A 16 -1.05 5.95 -5.47
CA PHE A 16 -0.36 4.73 -5.04
C PHE A 16 0.73 4.37 -6.05
N THR A 17 1.98 4.59 -5.66
CA THR A 17 3.14 4.39 -6.53
C THR A 17 4.17 3.45 -5.88
N PHE A 18 5.08 2.91 -6.69
CA PHE A 18 6.23 2.17 -6.16
C PHE A 18 7.10 3.03 -5.24
N GLY A 19 7.23 4.33 -5.52
CA GLY A 19 7.95 5.27 -4.66
C GLY A 19 7.36 5.35 -3.25
N LEU A 20 6.03 5.37 -3.12
CA LEU A 20 5.36 5.33 -1.82
C LEU A 20 5.69 4.05 -1.03
N VAL A 21 5.73 2.89 -1.70
CA VAL A 21 6.09 1.61 -1.07
C VAL A 21 7.53 1.66 -0.57
N HIS A 22 8.45 2.21 -1.37
CA HIS A 22 9.84 2.38 -0.99
C HIS A 22 10.00 3.33 0.22
N ASP A 23 9.27 4.45 0.24
CA ASP A 23 9.29 5.39 1.36
C ASP A 23 8.80 4.75 2.66
N VAL A 24 7.74 3.92 2.61
CA VAL A 24 7.27 3.17 3.77
C VAL A 24 8.30 2.14 4.23
N ALA A 25 8.96 1.43 3.30
CA ALA A 25 10.03 0.49 3.64
C ALA A 25 11.20 1.21 4.37
N GLN A 26 11.55 2.43 3.95
CA GLN A 26 12.56 3.25 4.60
C GLN A 26 12.13 3.68 6.02
N VAL A 27 10.86 4.02 6.22
CA VAL A 27 10.31 4.31 7.56
C VAL A 27 10.44 3.09 8.47
N LEU A 28 10.04 1.91 8.02
CA LEU A 28 10.19 0.68 8.80
C LEU A 28 11.65 0.42 9.18
N ALA A 29 12.57 0.57 8.22
CA ALA A 29 14.00 0.43 8.48
C ALA A 29 14.51 1.45 9.52
N ALA A 30 14.05 2.71 9.45
CA ALA A 30 14.41 3.75 10.41
C ALA A 30 13.92 3.45 11.84
N HIS A 31 12.87 2.64 11.99
CA HIS A 31 12.37 2.15 13.27
C HIS A 31 13.03 0.85 13.75
N GLY A 32 14.05 0.36 13.04
CA GLY A 32 14.84 -0.82 13.44
C GLY A 32 14.36 -2.14 12.85
N TYR A 33 13.39 -2.13 11.93
CA TYR A 33 13.04 -3.32 11.16
C TYR A 33 14.10 -3.60 10.08
N PRO A 34 14.22 -4.86 9.60
CA PRO A 34 15.10 -5.17 8.49
C PRO A 34 14.79 -4.30 7.25
N PRO A 35 15.82 -3.78 6.56
CA PRO A 35 15.62 -3.01 5.35
C PRO A 35 15.05 -3.89 4.25
N MET A 36 13.88 -3.53 3.71
CA MET A 36 13.25 -4.24 2.59
C MET A 36 13.73 -3.74 1.23
N SER A 37 14.49 -2.65 1.19
CA SER A 37 15.10 -2.07 -0.02
C SER A 37 16.62 -2.07 0.16
N GLY A 38 17.31 -3.05 -0.42
CA GLY A 38 18.75 -3.20 -0.28
C GLY A 38 19.32 -4.40 -1.03
N PRO A 39 20.65 -4.57 -1.05
CA PRO A 39 21.32 -5.65 -1.76
C PRO A 39 21.27 -6.94 -0.94
N TYR A 40 20.10 -7.60 -0.91
CA TYR A 40 19.95 -8.95 -0.41
C TYR A 40 19.02 -9.76 -1.31
N ASP A 41 19.18 -11.08 -1.31
CA ASP A 41 18.32 -11.98 -2.05
C ASP A 41 16.92 -12.02 -1.41
N GLY A 42 15.88 -11.72 -2.18
CA GLY A 42 14.50 -11.61 -1.68
C GLY A 42 13.96 -10.18 -1.52
N CYS A 43 14.81 -9.14 -1.62
CA CYS A 43 14.39 -7.73 -1.51
C CYS A 43 13.18 -7.36 -2.38
N GLY A 44 13.15 -7.84 -3.63
CA GLY A 44 12.02 -7.59 -4.53
C GLY A 44 10.72 -8.24 -4.09
N ALA A 45 10.79 -9.44 -3.51
CA ALA A 45 9.62 -10.16 -3.02
C ALA A 45 9.03 -9.49 -1.78
N ASP A 46 9.88 -9.01 -0.86
CA ASP A 46 9.44 -8.28 0.33
C ASP A 46 8.79 -6.94 -0.04
N LEU A 47 9.37 -6.20 -1.00
CA LEU A 47 8.76 -4.96 -1.50
C LEU A 47 7.41 -5.21 -2.18
N LEU A 48 7.27 -6.30 -2.92
CA LEU A 48 6.00 -6.68 -3.54
C LEU A 48 4.96 -7.06 -2.48
N ALA A 49 5.35 -7.81 -1.46
CA ALA A 49 4.46 -8.17 -0.34
C ALA A 49 4.00 -6.91 0.42
N LEU A 50 4.92 -5.96 0.68
CA LEU A 50 4.59 -4.68 1.29
C LEU A 50 3.63 -3.87 0.40
N GLN A 51 3.88 -3.83 -0.92
CA GLN A 51 2.98 -3.16 -1.87
C GLN A 51 1.57 -3.73 -1.80
N GLN A 52 1.41 -5.06 -1.83
CA GLN A 52 0.10 -5.71 -1.76
C GLN A 52 -0.60 -5.42 -0.43
N ALA A 53 0.12 -5.51 0.69
CA ALA A 53 -0.43 -5.22 2.01
C ALA A 53 -0.90 -3.76 2.15
N LEU A 54 -0.10 -2.79 1.68
CA LEU A 54 -0.48 -1.38 1.67
C LEU A 54 -1.67 -1.12 0.75
N PHE A 55 -1.69 -1.74 -0.43
CA PHE A 55 -2.79 -1.59 -1.37
C PHE A 55 -4.10 -2.10 -0.78
N SER A 56 -4.11 -3.28 -0.16
CA SER A 56 -5.29 -3.85 0.51
C SER A 56 -5.71 -3.08 1.77
N LEU A 57 -4.76 -2.43 2.45
CA LEU A 57 -5.08 -1.55 3.58
C LEU A 57 -5.76 -0.26 3.11
N ILE A 58 -5.23 0.34 2.03
CA ILE A 58 -5.66 1.65 1.52
C ILE A 58 -6.94 1.52 0.71
N TYR A 59 -7.07 0.51 -0.15
CA TYR A 59 -8.15 0.42 -1.11
C TYR A 59 -9.13 -0.71 -0.83
N THR A 60 -10.39 -0.48 -1.16
CA THR A 60 -11.41 -1.52 -1.29
C THR A 60 -11.80 -1.63 -2.76
N THR A 61 -12.02 -2.87 -3.19
CA THR A 61 -12.52 -3.21 -4.53
C THR A 61 -14.04 -3.23 -4.58
N THR A 62 -14.73 -2.98 -3.45
CA THR A 62 -16.18 -2.82 -3.45
C THR A 62 -16.52 -1.52 -4.17
N PRO A 63 -17.18 -1.57 -5.34
CA PRO A 63 -17.72 -0.35 -5.93
C PRO A 63 -18.66 0.28 -4.90
N PRO A 64 -18.74 1.62 -4.81
CA PRO A 64 -19.78 2.23 -3.99
C PRO A 64 -21.11 1.65 -4.45
N GLU A 65 -21.90 1.07 -3.54
CA GLU A 65 -23.27 0.71 -3.87
C GLU A 65 -23.95 1.99 -4.36
N GLU A 66 -24.10 2.11 -5.68
CA GLU A 66 -24.97 3.11 -6.27
C GLU A 66 -26.36 2.79 -5.71
N HIS A 67 -26.75 3.56 -4.69
CA HIS A 67 -28.13 3.57 -4.23
C HIS A 67 -28.97 4.08 -5.39
N GLN A 68 -29.44 3.15 -6.23
CA GLN A 68 -30.51 3.40 -7.17
C GLN A 68 -31.76 3.68 -6.35
N SER A 69 -32.24 4.92 -6.42
CA SER A 69 -33.58 5.33 -5.99
C SER A 69 -34.04 6.46 -6.88
#